data_AF-A0A660YA57-F1
#
_entry.id   AF-A0A660YA57-F1
#
_cell.length_a   1.000
_cell.length_b   1.000
_cell.length_c   1.000
_cell.angle_alpha   90.00
_cell.angle_beta   90.00
_cell.angle_gamma   90.00
#
_symmetry.space_group_name_H-M   'P 1'
#
loop_
_entity.id
_entity.type
_entity.pdbx_description
1 polymer ?
#
loop_
_entity_poly.entity_id
_entity_poly.type
_entity_poly.pdbx_seq_one_letter_code
_entity_poly.pdbx_strand_id
1 'polypeptide(L)'
;SYERLLSSKKESRSTYGLFTLKRSFPAVGDWRAFANLQSVRDNIPDDLIQWVQTPGTKGSMQPFQDPLVAQNTLIGTFYTDFHYLGLPRSNFITKLKYEFYRQRSSREGQRRLSRFFGWINKLDHTIEYGNLRIQPRIKTEYWYREPFFKVKPKERVLTVNPSLILKRPLIGRATLELGGEYLKSFDFEGEERDFYTWIYAIQLSNESDYMGYKLTAKVGFRMEATFLKEETKSSSIAFVSLYAGAAD
;
A
#
# COMPACT_ATOMS: atom_id res chain seq x y z
N SER A 1 -19.46 -2.95 21.53
CA SER A 1 -19.41 -1.58 22.06
C SER A 1 -20.81 -0.98 22.02
N TYR A 2 -21.11 -0.03 22.91
CA TYR A 2 -22.39 0.70 22.94
C TYR A 2 -22.11 2.18 23.22
N GLU A 3 -22.63 3.06 22.38
CA GLU A 3 -22.48 4.51 22.50
C GLU A 3 -23.82 5.21 22.19
N ARG A 4 -24.14 6.26 22.96
CA ARG A 4 -25.41 6.99 22.88
C ARG A 4 -25.20 8.49 23.08
N LEU A 5 -25.65 9.30 22.13
CA LEU A 5 -25.68 10.76 22.27
C LEU A 5 -26.97 11.19 23.00
N LEU A 6 -26.85 11.99 24.05
CA LEU A 6 -27.99 12.37 24.92
C LEU A 6 -28.88 13.48 24.32
N SER A 7 -28.40 14.20 23.30
CA SER A 7 -29.09 15.36 22.69
C SER A 7 -29.96 14.99 21.47
N SER A 8 -29.80 13.80 20.88
CA SER A 8 -30.62 13.30 19.77
C SER A 8 -30.79 11.78 19.89
N LYS A 9 -31.88 11.17 19.39
CA LYS A 9 -32.14 9.70 19.45
C LYS A 9 -31.19 8.89 18.56
N LYS A 10 -29.87 9.07 18.69
CA LYS A 10 -28.83 8.36 17.95
C LYS A 10 -28.12 7.35 18.87
N GLU A 11 -27.99 6.11 18.41
CA GLU A 11 -27.41 4.98 19.14
C GLU A 11 -26.56 4.13 18.19
N SER A 12 -25.36 3.74 18.64
CA SER A 12 -24.51 2.77 17.93
C SER A 12 -24.27 1.53 18.80
N ARG A 13 -24.53 0.34 18.24
CA ARG A 13 -24.31 -0.95 18.89
C ARG A 13 -23.54 -1.88 17.98
N SER A 14 -22.37 -2.33 18.43
CA SER A 14 -21.51 -3.26 17.70
C SER A 14 -21.23 -4.51 18.53
N THR A 15 -21.35 -5.68 17.89
CA THR A 15 -20.84 -6.96 18.43
C THR A 15 -19.78 -7.48 17.47
N TYR A 16 -18.61 -7.85 17.96
CA TYR A 16 -17.51 -8.30 17.12
C TYR A 16 -16.84 -9.57 17.68
N GLY A 17 -16.28 -10.37 16.78
CA GLY A 17 -15.42 -11.51 17.09
C GLY A 17 -14.10 -11.35 16.36
N LEU A 18 -12.99 -11.55 17.07
CA LEU A 18 -11.63 -11.42 16.56
C LEU A 18 -10.92 -12.76 16.63
N PHE A 19 -10.27 -13.16 15.53
CA PHE A 19 -9.41 -14.32 15.46
C PHE A 19 -8.05 -13.90 14.90
N THR A 20 -6.97 -14.34 15.55
CA THR A 20 -5.60 -14.10 15.09
C THR A 20 -4.79 -15.37 15.27
N LEU A 21 -4.06 -15.74 14.22
CA LEU A 21 -3.18 -16.90 14.21
C LEU A 21 -1.84 -16.50 13.61
N LYS A 22 -0.76 -16.91 14.25
CA LYS A 22 0.60 -16.81 13.74
C LYS A 22 1.26 -18.17 13.85
N ARG A 23 1.88 -18.64 12.77
CA ARG A 23 2.63 -19.88 12.75
C ARG A 23 3.91 -19.69 11.96
N SER A 24 5.03 -20.08 12.56
CA SER A 24 6.34 -20.08 11.93
C SER A 24 6.71 -21.52 11.58
N PHE A 25 7.15 -21.74 10.34
CA PHE A 25 7.57 -23.02 9.83
C PHE A 25 9.09 -22.97 9.60
N PRO A 26 9.90 -23.75 10.35
CA PRO A 26 11.34 -23.78 10.17
C PRO A 26 11.73 -24.03 8.70
N ALA A 27 12.72 -23.29 8.20
CA ALA A 27 13.22 -23.33 6.82
C ALA A 27 12.21 -23.00 5.70
N VAL A 28 10.94 -22.75 6.01
CA VAL A 28 9.90 -22.44 5.01
C VAL A 28 9.48 -20.98 5.12
N GLY A 29 9.05 -20.51 6.30
CA GLY A 29 8.61 -19.12 6.45
C GLY A 29 7.58 -18.88 7.54
N ASP A 30 7.05 -17.67 7.57
CA ASP A 30 6.08 -17.20 8.55
C ASP A 30 4.71 -17.01 7.92
N TRP A 31 3.68 -17.57 8.55
CA TRP A 31 2.29 -17.40 8.18
C TRP A 31 1.52 -16.64 9.25
N ARG A 32 0.72 -15.67 8.84
CA ARG A 32 -0.20 -14.95 9.72
C ARG A 32 -1.58 -14.89 9.11
N ALA A 33 -2.59 -15.02 9.95
CA ALA A 33 -3.99 -14.84 9.59
C ALA A 33 -4.72 -14.04 10.67
N PHE A 34 -5.63 -13.21 10.21
CA PHE A 34 -6.48 -12.36 11.02
C PHE A 34 -7.89 -12.40 10.42
N ALA A 35 -8.90 -12.60 11.27
CA ALA A 35 -10.28 -12.48 10.89
C ALA A 35 -11.04 -11.65 11.92
N ASN A 36 -11.92 -10.80 11.44
CA ASN A 36 -12.81 -10.00 12.25
C ASN A 36 -14.20 -10.05 11.65
N LEU A 37 -15.21 -10.32 12.47
CA LEU A 37 -16.60 -10.30 12.06
C LEU A 37 -17.36 -9.39 13.02
N GLN A 38 -18.00 -8.36 12.49
CA GLN A 38 -18.74 -7.37 13.25
C GLN A 38 -20.19 -7.30 12.78
N SER A 39 -21.12 -7.28 13.71
CA SER A 39 -22.51 -6.91 13.47
C SER A 39 -22.73 -5.52 14.05
N VAL A 40 -22.91 -4.53 13.18
CA VAL A 40 -23.10 -3.13 13.57
C VAL A 40 -24.54 -2.70 13.32
N ARG A 41 -25.10 -1.98 14.30
CA ARG A 41 -26.32 -1.20 14.18
C ARG A 41 -25.97 0.23 14.57
N ASP A 42 -25.65 1.04 13.57
CA ASP A 42 -25.32 2.46 13.76
C ASP A 42 -26.46 3.34 13.23
N ASN A 43 -26.53 4.60 13.66
CA ASN A 43 -27.32 5.63 12.99
C ASN A 43 -26.67 7.03 13.12
N ILE A 44 -25.41 7.10 13.52
CA ILE A 44 -24.62 8.33 13.64
C ILE A 44 -23.81 8.51 12.34
N PRO A 45 -24.08 9.56 11.53
CA PRO A 45 -23.21 9.90 10.41
C PRO A 45 -21.87 10.40 10.94
N ASP A 46 -20.77 9.82 10.48
CA ASP A 46 -19.40 10.25 10.82
C ASP A 46 -18.69 10.89 9.61
N ASP A 47 -19.09 12.11 9.26
CA ASP A 47 -18.50 12.84 8.15
C ASP A 47 -17.02 13.15 8.43
N LEU A 48 -16.12 12.70 7.55
CA LEU A 48 -14.67 12.85 7.72
C LEU A 48 -14.08 13.71 6.59
N ILE A 49 -12.97 14.40 6.88
CA ILE A 49 -12.09 14.88 5.81
C ILE A 49 -11.07 13.76 5.56
N GLN A 50 -11.16 13.12 4.39
CA GLN A 50 -10.30 11.99 4.04
C GLN A 50 -9.32 12.38 2.95
N TRP A 51 -8.06 11.96 3.08
CA TRP A 51 -7.09 12.06 2.00
C TRP A 51 -7.39 10.99 0.94
N VAL A 52 -7.68 11.43 -0.29
CA VAL A 52 -8.00 10.56 -1.42
C VAL A 52 -6.94 10.76 -2.50
N GLN A 53 -6.27 9.69 -2.90
CA GLN A 53 -5.36 9.70 -4.04
C GLN A 53 -6.00 8.99 -5.23
N THR A 54 -6.43 9.79 -6.19
CA THR A 54 -6.87 9.30 -7.51
C THR A 54 -5.63 8.82 -8.28
N PRO A 55 -5.74 7.76 -9.12
CA PRO A 55 -4.65 7.35 -9.99
C PRO A 55 -4.07 8.54 -10.79
N GLY A 56 -2.75 8.69 -10.78
CA GLY A 56 -2.06 9.75 -11.52
C GLY A 56 -2.20 11.17 -10.91
N THR A 57 -2.63 11.32 -9.65
CA THR A 57 -2.65 12.61 -8.95
C THR A 57 -1.81 12.60 -7.67
N LYS A 58 -1.32 13.78 -7.27
CA LYS A 58 -0.89 14.04 -5.89
C LYS A 58 -2.18 14.14 -5.08
N GLY A 59 -2.49 13.12 -4.28
CA GLY A 59 -3.78 13.01 -3.58
C GLY A 59 -4.17 14.27 -2.80
N SER A 60 -5.47 14.50 -2.63
CA SER A 60 -6.03 15.69 -2.00
C SER A 60 -6.92 15.35 -0.81
N MET A 61 -7.04 16.29 0.13
CA MET A 61 -8.03 16.21 1.20
C MET A 61 -9.42 16.48 0.60
N GLN A 62 -10.32 15.52 0.71
CA GLN A 62 -11.68 15.63 0.21
C GLN A 62 -12.68 15.42 1.35
N PRO A 63 -13.74 16.25 1.45
CA PRO A 63 -14.84 15.98 2.37
C PRO A 63 -15.52 14.67 1.97
N PHE A 64 -15.57 13.74 2.91
CA PHE A 64 -16.25 12.46 2.79
C PHE A 64 -17.48 12.50 3.70
N GLN A 65 -18.65 12.69 3.10
CA GLN A 65 -19.90 12.51 3.82
C GLN A 65 -20.09 11.02 4.10
N ASP A 66 -20.20 10.64 5.37
CA ASP A 66 -20.40 9.25 5.75
C ASP A 66 -21.78 8.81 5.26
N PRO A 67 -21.81 7.87 4.31
CA PRO A 67 -23.06 7.41 3.78
C PRO A 67 -23.79 6.42 4.70
N LEU A 68 -23.37 6.35 5.97
CA LEU A 68 -24.02 5.56 7.00
C LEU A 68 -23.99 4.08 6.63
N VAL A 69 -22.82 3.63 6.17
CA VAL A 69 -22.59 2.29 5.59
C VAL A 69 -22.74 1.19 6.65
N ALA A 70 -22.63 1.53 7.93
CA ALA A 70 -22.68 0.59 9.06
C ALA A 70 -24.04 0.51 9.78
N GLN A 71 -25.11 1.17 9.27
CA GLN A 71 -26.34 1.32 10.07
C GLN A 71 -27.08 0.02 10.43
N ASN A 72 -26.97 -1.02 9.61
CA ASN A 72 -27.48 -2.36 9.93
C ASN A 72 -26.74 -3.39 9.09
N THR A 73 -25.46 -3.57 9.40
CA THR A 73 -24.50 -4.18 8.49
C THR A 73 -23.73 -5.28 9.19
N LEU A 74 -23.60 -6.42 8.51
CA LEU A 74 -22.61 -7.42 8.86
C LEU A 74 -21.32 -7.11 8.08
N ILE A 75 -20.25 -6.84 8.80
CA ILE A 75 -18.95 -6.51 8.26
C ILE A 75 -18.01 -7.66 8.57
N GLY A 76 -17.37 -8.23 7.55
CA GLY A 76 -16.34 -9.23 7.75
C GLY A 76 -15.04 -8.79 7.09
N THR A 77 -13.94 -8.90 7.82
CA THR A 77 -12.59 -8.67 7.34
C THR A 77 -11.77 -9.93 7.56
N PHE A 78 -11.10 -10.40 6.52
CA PHE A 78 -10.12 -11.45 6.57
C PHE A 78 -8.81 -10.93 5.97
N TYR A 79 -7.71 -11.20 6.64
CA TYR A 79 -6.36 -10.87 6.19
C TYR A 79 -5.46 -12.07 6.43
N THR A 80 -4.61 -12.38 5.46
CA THR A 80 -3.54 -13.35 5.66
C THR A 80 -2.30 -12.94 4.90
N ASP A 81 -1.14 -13.22 5.47
CA ASP A 81 0.12 -13.10 4.77
C ASP A 81 1.01 -14.31 5.00
N PHE A 82 1.89 -14.52 4.02
CA PHE A 82 2.91 -15.53 4.09
C PHE A 82 4.23 -14.94 3.61
N HIS A 83 5.25 -15.06 4.46
CA HIS A 83 6.61 -14.62 4.22
C HIS A 83 7.47 -15.86 4.01
N TYR A 84 7.84 -16.17 2.78
CA TYR A 84 8.66 -17.32 2.44
C TYR A 84 10.14 -16.97 2.59
N LEU A 85 10.86 -17.78 3.37
CA LEU A 85 12.27 -17.59 3.75
C LEU A 85 13.17 -18.75 3.25
N GLY A 86 12.60 -19.73 2.54
CA GLY A 86 13.34 -20.93 2.12
C GLY A 86 14.35 -20.72 0.98
N LEU A 87 14.38 -19.54 0.36
CA LEU A 87 15.34 -19.20 -0.69
C LEU A 87 16.41 -18.22 -0.17
N PRO A 88 17.70 -18.60 -0.15
CA PRO A 88 18.76 -17.70 0.27
C PRO A 88 18.78 -16.41 -0.56
N ARG A 89 19.00 -15.28 0.13
CA ARG A 89 19.08 -13.93 -0.49
C ARG A 89 17.82 -13.49 -1.24
N SER A 90 16.72 -14.23 -1.12
CA SER A 90 15.42 -13.87 -1.66
C SER A 90 14.44 -13.58 -0.53
N ASN A 91 13.55 -12.63 -0.75
CA ASN A 91 12.39 -12.44 0.09
C ASN A 91 11.14 -12.54 -0.79
N PHE A 92 10.25 -13.48 -0.47
CA PHE A 92 8.96 -13.58 -1.11
C PHE A 92 7.85 -13.37 -0.10
N ILE A 93 6.98 -12.40 -0.36
CA ILE A 93 5.87 -12.04 0.52
C ILE A 93 4.59 -12.04 -0.30
N THR A 94 3.59 -12.79 0.15
CA THR A 94 2.23 -12.72 -0.39
C THR A 94 1.27 -12.24 0.70
N LYS A 95 0.34 -11.36 0.34
CA LYS A 95 -0.65 -10.79 1.24
C LYS A 95 -2.01 -10.83 0.57
N LEU A 96 -3.00 -11.31 1.29
CA LEU A 96 -4.38 -11.38 0.88
C LEU A 96 -5.25 -10.63 1.88
N LYS A 97 -6.19 -9.84 1.37
CA LYS A 97 -7.20 -9.16 2.17
C LYS A 97 -8.54 -9.35 1.50
N TYR A 98 -9.54 -9.73 2.28
CA TYR A 98 -10.93 -9.79 1.85
C TYR A 98 -11.80 -9.06 2.86
N GLU A 99 -12.64 -8.17 2.37
CA GLU A 99 -13.61 -7.44 3.19
C GLU A 99 -14.97 -7.48 2.53
N PHE A 100 -16.02 -7.58 3.34
CA PHE A 100 -17.39 -7.45 2.87
C PHE A 100 -18.24 -6.67 3.84
N TYR A 101 -19.23 -5.98 3.28
CA TYR A 101 -20.26 -5.26 3.99
C TYR A 101 -21.60 -5.75 3.46
N ARG A 102 -22.35 -6.48 4.28
CA ARG A 102 -23.66 -7.00 3.93
C ARG A 102 -24.74 -6.22 4.68
N GLN A 103 -25.48 -5.41 3.96
CA GLN A 103 -26.65 -4.70 4.47
C GLN A 103 -27.77 -5.71 4.77
N ARG A 104 -28.36 -5.60 5.96
CA ARG A 104 -29.51 -6.42 6.35
C ARG A 104 -30.83 -5.85 5.86
N SER A 105 -30.90 -4.54 5.62
CA SER A 105 -32.05 -3.84 5.03
C SER A 105 -31.71 -3.32 3.63
N SER A 106 -32.64 -3.44 2.68
CA SER A 106 -32.51 -2.84 1.35
C SER A 106 -32.69 -1.33 1.43
N ARG A 107 -31.90 -0.57 0.67
CA ARG A 107 -32.01 0.88 0.53
C ARG A 107 -31.80 1.26 -0.92
N GLU A 108 -32.54 2.26 -1.36
CA GLU A 108 -32.44 2.77 -2.72
C GLU A 108 -31.02 3.29 -3.01
N GLY A 109 -30.52 3.07 -4.23
CA GLY A 109 -29.17 3.49 -4.62
C GLY A 109 -27.99 2.70 -4.00
N GLN A 110 -28.22 1.84 -3.00
CA GLN A 110 -27.18 1.09 -2.30
C GLN A 110 -27.13 -0.38 -2.74
N ARG A 111 -25.93 -0.96 -2.77
CA ARG A 111 -25.73 -2.39 -2.98
C ARG A 111 -25.95 -3.12 -1.64
N ARG A 112 -26.70 -4.23 -1.69
CA ARG A 112 -26.90 -5.12 -0.52
C ARG A 112 -25.57 -5.71 -0.02
N LEU A 113 -24.63 -5.90 -0.92
CA LEU A 113 -23.30 -6.43 -0.66
C LEU A 113 -22.26 -5.51 -1.31
N SER A 114 -21.34 -5.01 -0.50
CA SER A 114 -20.09 -4.37 -0.93
C SER A 114 -18.94 -5.28 -0.57
N ARG A 115 -17.92 -5.34 -1.44
CA ARG A 115 -16.80 -6.27 -1.31
C ARG A 115 -15.50 -5.58 -1.70
N PHE A 116 -14.44 -5.95 -1.02
CA PHE A 116 -13.08 -5.66 -1.42
C PHE A 116 -12.27 -6.95 -1.35
N PHE A 117 -11.50 -7.21 -2.38
CA PHE A 117 -10.49 -8.27 -2.39
C PHE A 117 -9.18 -7.64 -2.86
N GLY A 118 -8.09 -7.89 -2.13
CA GLY A 118 -6.76 -7.40 -2.45
C GLY A 118 -5.77 -8.54 -2.34
N TRP A 119 -4.88 -8.63 -3.31
CA TRP A 119 -3.80 -9.61 -3.37
C TRP A 119 -2.51 -8.91 -3.79
N ILE A 120 -1.48 -9.01 -2.94
CA ILE A 120 -0.18 -8.40 -3.19
C ILE A 120 0.87 -9.50 -3.15
N ASN A 121 1.72 -9.55 -4.16
CA ASN A 121 2.94 -10.36 -4.13
C ASN A 121 4.16 -9.46 -4.27
N LYS A 122 5.22 -9.80 -3.54
CA LYS A 122 6.51 -9.14 -3.61
C LYS A 122 7.59 -10.20 -3.67
N LEU A 123 8.52 -10.02 -4.60
CA LEU A 123 9.75 -10.79 -4.67
C LEU A 123 10.91 -9.82 -4.82
N ASP A 124 11.93 -9.98 -4.00
CA ASP A 124 13.24 -9.37 -4.21
C ASP A 124 14.33 -10.43 -4.07
N HIS A 125 15.41 -10.26 -4.82
CA HIS A 125 16.58 -11.11 -4.73
C HIS A 125 17.83 -10.25 -4.69
N THR A 126 18.82 -10.63 -3.88
CA THR A 126 20.11 -9.95 -3.81
C THR A 126 21.21 -10.79 -4.46
N ILE A 127 21.84 -10.21 -5.48
CA ILE A 127 23.00 -10.76 -6.17
C ILE A 127 24.20 -9.89 -5.82
N GLU A 128 25.28 -10.50 -5.34
CA GLU A 128 26.55 -9.84 -5.05
C GLU A 128 27.56 -10.26 -6.13
N TYR A 129 28.09 -9.29 -6.88
CA TYR A 129 29.11 -9.50 -7.91
C TYR A 129 30.30 -8.55 -7.66
N GLY A 130 31.34 -9.07 -7.00
CA GLY A 130 32.47 -8.26 -6.56
C GLY A 130 32.03 -7.22 -5.53
N ASN A 131 32.21 -5.93 -5.85
CA ASN A 131 31.71 -4.81 -5.04
C ASN A 131 30.39 -4.23 -5.57
N LEU A 132 29.73 -4.89 -6.53
CA LEU A 132 28.43 -4.47 -7.04
C LEU A 132 27.34 -5.35 -6.45
N ARG A 133 26.39 -4.72 -5.77
CA ARG A 133 25.15 -5.36 -5.33
C ARG A 133 24.03 -5.04 -6.32
N ILE A 134 23.38 -6.09 -6.81
CA ILE A 134 22.29 -6.01 -7.78
C ILE A 134 21.04 -6.57 -7.12
N GLN A 135 19.94 -5.82 -7.15
CA GLN A 135 18.68 -6.19 -6.51
C GLN A 135 17.51 -6.07 -7.48
N PRO A 136 17.21 -7.11 -8.28
CA PRO A 136 15.94 -7.19 -8.98
C PRO A 136 14.80 -7.36 -7.97
N ARG A 137 13.68 -6.67 -8.25
CA ARG A 137 12.47 -6.71 -7.45
C ARG A 137 11.27 -6.74 -8.39
N ILE A 138 10.21 -7.42 -7.96
CA ILE A 138 8.91 -7.36 -8.62
C ILE A 138 7.83 -7.33 -7.56
N LYS A 139 6.89 -6.40 -7.73
CA LYS A 139 5.66 -6.30 -6.95
C LYS A 139 4.47 -6.42 -7.88
N THR A 140 3.48 -7.21 -7.48
CA THR A 140 2.17 -7.25 -8.15
C THR A 140 1.09 -6.94 -7.14
N GLU A 141 0.09 -6.18 -7.56
CA GLU A 141 -1.04 -5.76 -6.75
C GLU A 141 -2.31 -5.95 -7.56
N TYR A 142 -3.11 -6.93 -7.19
CA TYR A 142 -4.44 -7.12 -7.73
C TYR A 142 -5.45 -6.66 -6.69
N TRP A 143 -6.46 -5.91 -7.11
CA TRP A 143 -7.60 -5.68 -6.26
C TRP A 143 -8.90 -5.62 -7.06
N TYR A 144 -9.96 -6.04 -6.39
CA TYR A 144 -11.32 -6.00 -6.84
C TYR A 144 -12.15 -5.27 -5.80
N ARG A 145 -12.96 -4.31 -6.25
CA ARG A 145 -13.83 -3.54 -5.37
C ARG A 145 -15.23 -3.46 -5.98
N GLU A 146 -16.21 -3.81 -5.17
CA GLU A 146 -17.61 -3.48 -5.40
C GLU A 146 -18.02 -2.40 -4.41
N PRO A 147 -18.07 -1.12 -4.83
CA PRO A 147 -18.41 -0.04 -3.93
C PRO A 147 -19.82 -0.16 -3.37
N PHE A 148 -20.05 0.53 -2.25
CA PHE A 148 -21.35 0.52 -1.57
C PHE A 148 -22.49 1.08 -2.43
N PHE A 149 -22.23 2.16 -3.16
CA PHE A 149 -23.24 2.84 -3.97
C PHE A 149 -23.28 2.35 -5.41
N LYS A 150 -24.48 2.10 -5.92
CA LYS A 150 -24.70 1.63 -7.30
C LYS A 150 -24.17 2.60 -8.36
N VAL A 151 -24.17 3.90 -8.07
CA VAL A 151 -23.62 4.95 -8.96
C VAL A 151 -22.12 4.79 -9.20
N LYS A 152 -21.37 4.23 -8.24
CA LYS A 152 -19.95 3.94 -8.42
C LYS A 152 -19.79 2.59 -9.13
N PRO A 153 -19.04 2.52 -10.24
CA PRO A 153 -18.82 1.27 -10.95
C PRO A 153 -18.01 0.30 -10.08
N LYS A 154 -18.05 -0.98 -10.45
CA LYS A 154 -17.10 -1.94 -9.90
C LYS A 154 -15.72 -1.61 -10.46
N GLU A 155 -14.69 -2.03 -9.74
CA GLU A 155 -13.31 -1.76 -10.12
C GLU A 155 -12.53 -3.07 -9.98
N ARG A 156 -11.70 -3.35 -10.99
CA ARG A 156 -10.82 -4.50 -11.00
C ARG A 156 -9.51 -4.07 -11.63
N VAL A 157 -8.45 -4.04 -10.84
CA VAL A 157 -7.17 -3.47 -11.26
C VAL A 157 -6.04 -4.42 -10.93
N LEU A 158 -5.11 -4.56 -11.87
CA LEU A 158 -3.81 -5.20 -11.66
C LEU A 158 -2.70 -4.18 -11.90
N THR A 159 -1.85 -4.01 -10.92
CA THR A 159 -0.63 -3.22 -11.05
C THR A 159 0.58 -4.13 -10.96
N VAL A 160 1.52 -3.98 -11.90
CA VAL A 160 2.77 -4.72 -11.95
C VAL A 160 3.91 -3.71 -11.90
N ASN A 161 4.86 -3.94 -10.99
CA ASN A 161 5.94 -3.03 -10.66
C ASN A 161 7.27 -3.79 -10.52
N PRO A 162 7.97 -4.08 -11.64
CA PRO A 162 9.35 -4.50 -11.60
C PRO A 162 10.29 -3.30 -11.35
N SER A 163 11.31 -3.52 -10.54
CA SER A 163 12.38 -2.55 -10.31
C SER A 163 13.74 -3.23 -10.16
N LEU A 164 14.79 -2.45 -10.40
CA LEU A 164 16.18 -2.86 -10.27
C LEU A 164 16.93 -1.80 -9.48
N ILE A 165 17.63 -2.24 -8.44
CA ILE A 165 18.54 -1.38 -7.68
C ILE A 165 19.97 -1.90 -7.83
N LEU A 166 20.88 -0.99 -8.16
CA LEU A 166 22.32 -1.23 -8.21
C LEU A 166 22.98 -0.41 -7.11
N LYS A 167 23.85 -1.04 -6.34
CA LYS A 167 24.60 -0.37 -5.27
C LYS A 167 26.08 -0.73 -5.38
N ARG A 168 26.94 0.29 -5.42
CA ARG A 168 28.39 0.12 -5.54
C ARG A 168 29.11 1.02 -4.54
N PRO A 169 29.85 0.46 -3.56
CA PRO A 169 30.79 1.21 -2.75
C PRO A 169 31.89 1.81 -3.64
N LEU A 170 32.18 3.07 -3.42
CA LEU A 170 33.25 3.84 -4.05
C LEU A 170 34.38 4.08 -3.02
N ILE A 171 35.42 4.80 -3.44
CA ILE A 171 36.52 5.21 -2.56
C ILE A 171 36.01 6.20 -1.50
N GLY A 172 36.62 6.18 -0.31
CA GLY A 172 36.37 7.21 0.72
C GLY A 172 35.02 7.10 1.43
N ARG A 173 34.52 5.87 1.65
CA ARG A 173 33.22 5.58 2.28
C ARG A 173 32.02 6.17 1.54
N ALA A 174 32.20 6.53 0.26
CA ALA A 174 31.11 6.91 -0.61
C ALA A 174 30.41 5.67 -1.18
N THR A 175 29.10 5.73 -1.41
CA THR A 175 28.34 4.68 -2.08
C THR A 175 27.42 5.28 -3.12
N LEU A 176 27.50 4.76 -4.35
CA LEU A 176 26.61 5.07 -5.46
C LEU A 176 25.44 4.08 -5.48
N GLU A 177 24.23 4.62 -5.55
CA GLU A 177 22.99 3.86 -5.72
C GLU A 177 22.27 4.33 -6.98
N LEU A 178 21.89 3.39 -7.84
CA LEU A 178 21.06 3.61 -9.03
C LEU A 178 19.78 2.78 -8.89
N GLY A 179 18.66 3.35 -9.28
CA GLY A 179 17.35 2.70 -9.26
C GLY A 179 16.60 2.95 -10.55
N GLY A 180 16.00 1.88 -11.10
CA GLY A 180 15.04 1.96 -12.19
C GLY A 180 13.78 1.18 -11.80
N GLU A 181 12.62 1.76 -12.06
CA GLU A 181 11.33 1.16 -11.76
C GLU A 181 10.37 1.42 -12.93
N TYR A 182 9.63 0.37 -13.29
CA TYR A 182 8.54 0.44 -14.24
C TYR A 182 7.27 0.03 -13.51
N LEU A 183 6.22 0.83 -13.62
CA LEU A 183 4.90 0.51 -13.09
C LEU A 183 3.91 0.48 -14.24
N LYS A 184 3.13 -0.58 -14.38
CA LYS A 184 2.01 -0.66 -15.31
C LYS A 184 0.75 -1.03 -14.55
N SER A 185 -0.29 -0.23 -14.73
CA SER A 185 -1.61 -0.50 -14.19
C SER A 185 -2.57 -0.85 -15.32
N PHE A 186 -3.31 -1.93 -15.13
CA PHE A 186 -4.36 -2.43 -16.00
C PHE A 186 -5.70 -2.33 -15.28
N ASP A 187 -6.65 -1.59 -15.83
CA ASP A 187 -8.02 -1.51 -15.35
C ASP A 187 -8.93 -2.38 -16.22
N PHE A 188 -9.38 -3.49 -15.66
CA PHE A 188 -10.17 -4.48 -16.36
C PHE A 188 -11.65 -4.10 -16.55
N GLU A 189 -12.09 -2.96 -16.02
CA GLU A 189 -13.43 -2.42 -16.22
C GLU A 189 -13.44 -1.29 -17.27
N GLY A 190 -12.26 -0.79 -17.67
CA GLY A 190 -12.12 0.16 -18.77
C GLY A 190 -10.68 0.68 -18.92
N GLU A 191 -10.10 0.45 -20.09
CA GLU A 191 -8.70 0.79 -20.43
C GLU A 191 -8.41 2.30 -20.42
N GLU A 192 -9.43 3.15 -20.35
CA GLU A 192 -9.27 4.61 -20.21
C GLU A 192 -8.45 5.01 -18.97
N ARG A 193 -8.44 4.15 -17.95
CA ARG A 193 -7.72 4.35 -16.69
C ARG A 193 -6.37 3.63 -16.63
N ASP A 194 -5.97 2.97 -17.71
CA ASP A 194 -4.63 2.39 -17.81
C ASP A 194 -3.57 3.48 -17.82
N PHE A 195 -2.46 3.21 -17.15
CA PHE A 195 -1.29 4.06 -17.20
C PHE A 195 -0.02 3.24 -16.99
N TYR A 196 1.10 3.80 -17.41
CA TYR A 196 2.41 3.29 -17.02
C TYR A 196 3.32 4.42 -16.58
N THR A 197 4.25 4.10 -15.70
CA THR A 197 5.18 5.06 -15.11
C THR A 197 6.60 4.51 -15.19
N TRP A 198 7.52 5.36 -15.62
CA TRP A 198 8.96 5.14 -15.48
C TRP A 198 9.50 5.99 -14.35
N ILE A 199 10.29 5.39 -13.46
CA ILE A 199 10.99 6.08 -12.40
C ILE A 199 12.47 5.74 -12.50
N TYR A 200 13.31 6.76 -12.49
CA TYR A 200 14.76 6.63 -12.43
C TYR A 200 15.29 7.43 -11.26
N ALA A 201 16.24 6.86 -10.53
CA ALA A 201 16.88 7.50 -9.39
C ALA A 201 18.39 7.26 -9.40
N ILE A 202 19.13 8.31 -9.03
CA ILE A 202 20.56 8.24 -8.73
C ILE A 202 20.79 8.90 -7.38
N GLN A 203 21.61 8.28 -6.54
CA GLN A 203 21.98 8.81 -5.24
C GLN A 203 23.45 8.53 -4.96
N LEU A 204 24.16 9.54 -4.48
CA LEU A 204 25.46 9.40 -3.85
C LEU A 204 25.27 9.57 -2.34
N SER A 205 25.86 8.66 -1.57
CA SER A 205 25.90 8.76 -0.12
C SER A 205 27.34 8.73 0.37
N ASN A 206 27.64 9.44 1.45
CA ASN A 206 28.94 9.40 2.13
C ASN A 206 28.72 9.29 3.63
N GLU A 207 29.45 8.39 4.27
CA GLU A 207 29.48 8.23 5.72
C GLU A 207 30.85 8.66 6.27
N SER A 208 30.85 9.63 7.19
CA SER A 208 32.07 10.14 7.83
C SER A 208 31.90 10.25 9.34
N ASP A 209 33.02 10.15 10.06
CA ASP A 209 33.06 10.34 11.51
C ASP A 209 33.62 11.74 11.78
N TYR A 210 32.90 12.55 12.56
CA TYR A 210 33.30 13.92 12.89
C TYR A 210 32.96 14.25 14.34
N MET A 211 33.98 14.52 15.16
CA MET A 211 33.85 14.97 16.57
C MET A 211 32.90 14.11 17.43
N GLY A 212 32.97 12.79 17.30
CA GLY A 212 32.10 11.87 18.06
C GLY A 212 30.69 11.72 17.47
N TYR A 213 30.46 12.18 16.24
CA TYR A 213 29.24 11.95 15.49
C TYR A 213 29.52 11.14 14.23
N LYS A 214 28.56 10.28 13.86
CA LYS A 214 28.50 9.64 12.55
C LYS A 214 27.61 10.48 11.65
N LEU A 215 28.22 11.13 10.65
CA LEU A 215 27.53 11.95 9.66
C LEU A 215 27.23 11.11 8.43
N THR A 216 25.97 11.13 7.98
CA THR A 216 25.56 10.55 6.69
C THR A 216 25.01 11.64 5.80
N ALA A 217 25.73 11.94 4.72
CA ALA A 217 25.27 12.84 3.68
C ALA A 217 24.71 12.03 2.50
N LYS A 218 23.56 12.45 1.98
CA LYS A 218 22.95 11.89 0.77
C LYS A 218 22.59 13.02 -0.17
N VAL A 219 22.99 12.88 -1.42
CA VAL A 219 22.57 13.75 -2.52
C VAL A 219 21.99 12.87 -3.60
N GLY A 220 20.84 13.24 -4.14
CA GLY A 220 20.20 12.42 -5.15
C GLY A 220 19.27 13.21 -6.07
N PHE A 221 18.93 12.53 -7.15
CA PHE A 221 18.04 13.03 -8.17
C PHE A 221 17.11 11.90 -8.61
N ARG A 222 15.83 12.23 -8.77
CA ARG A 222 14.79 11.30 -9.22
C ARG A 222 13.98 11.94 -10.33
N MET A 223 13.73 11.18 -11.38
CA MET A 223 12.79 11.53 -12.45
C MET A 223 11.66 10.51 -12.48
N GLU A 224 10.46 10.99 -12.76
CA GLU A 224 9.25 10.20 -12.89
C GLU A 224 8.48 10.68 -14.11
N ALA A 225 8.09 9.78 -14.99
CA ALA A 225 7.24 10.06 -16.14
C ALA A 225 6.08 9.07 -16.16
N THR A 226 4.86 9.57 -15.94
CA THR A 226 3.61 8.82 -15.99
C THR A 226 2.89 9.13 -17.30
N PHE A 227 2.57 8.07 -18.04
CA PHE A 227 1.87 8.13 -19.32
C PHE A 227 0.46 7.59 -19.11
N LEU A 228 -0.52 8.49 -19.17
CA LEU A 228 -1.95 8.19 -19.25
C LEU A 228 -2.38 8.21 -20.72
N LYS A 229 -3.62 7.80 -20.99
CA LYS A 229 -4.15 7.77 -22.36
C LYS A 229 -4.16 9.14 -23.05
N GLU A 230 -4.51 10.20 -22.30
CA GLU A 230 -4.67 11.56 -22.84
C GLU A 230 -3.56 12.53 -22.40
N GLU A 231 -2.76 12.17 -21.40
CA GLU A 231 -1.81 13.08 -20.77
C GLU A 231 -0.51 12.36 -20.40
N THR A 232 0.61 13.08 -20.51
CA THR A 232 1.88 12.67 -19.89
C THR A 232 2.21 13.64 -18.76
N LYS A 233 2.43 13.10 -17.56
CA LYS A 233 2.83 13.84 -16.37
C LYS A 233 4.28 13.50 -16.05
N SER A 234 5.13 14.52 -15.99
CA SER A 234 6.53 14.37 -15.60
C SER A 234 6.82 15.14 -14.32
N SER A 235 7.66 14.56 -13.47
CA SER A 235 8.15 15.21 -12.26
C SER A 235 9.61 14.86 -12.04
N SER A 236 10.41 15.84 -11.61
CA SER A 236 11.80 15.65 -11.24
C SER A 236 12.05 16.29 -9.90
N ILE A 237 12.81 15.61 -9.04
CA ILE A 237 13.16 16.08 -7.69
C ILE A 237 14.65 15.84 -7.48
N ALA A 238 15.37 16.91 -7.16
CA ALA A 238 16.69 16.83 -6.55
C ALA A 238 16.55 16.97 -5.04
N PHE A 239 17.34 16.23 -4.27
CA PHE A 239 17.33 16.31 -2.82
C PHE A 239 18.73 16.21 -2.23
N VAL A 240 18.88 16.83 -1.06
CA VAL A 240 20.04 16.72 -0.19
C VAL A 240 19.51 16.37 1.20
N SER A 241 20.12 15.39 1.85
CA SER A 241 19.75 14.98 3.21
C SER A 241 21.01 14.75 4.03
N LEU A 242 21.04 15.32 5.23
CA LEU A 242 22.13 15.20 6.18
C LEU A 242 21.57 14.59 7.46
N TYR A 243 22.18 13.51 7.93
CA TYR A 243 21.85 12.86 9.18
C TYR A 243 23.07 12.88 10.09
N ALA A 244 22.87 13.21 11.36
CA ALA A 244 23.90 13.15 12.38
C ALA A 244 23.38 12.28 13.54
N GLY A 245 24.15 11.26 13.91
CA GLY A 245 23.91 10.45 15.11
C GLY A 245 25.15 10.49 16.01
N ALA A 246 24.96 10.42 17.33
CA ALA A 246 26.09 10.21 18.24
C ALA A 246 26.80 8.91 17.88
N ALA A 247 28.14 8.92 17.86
CA ALA A 247 28.93 7.71 17.74
C ALA A 247 28.91 7.02 19.12
N ASP A 248 28.43 5.79 19.17
CA ASP A 248 28.53 4.91 20.35
C ASP A 248 29.99 4.52 20.63
#